data_AF-A0A6H9XZT5-F1
#
_entry.id   AF-A0A6H9XZT5-F1
#
_cell.length_a   1.000
_cell.length_b   1.000
_cell.length_c   1.000
_cell.angle_alpha   90.00
_cell.angle_beta   90.00
_cell.angle_gamma   90.00
#
_symmetry.space_group_name_H-M   'P 1'
#
loop_
_entity.id
_entity.type
_entity.pdbx_description
1 polymer ?
#
loop_
_entity_poly.entity_id
_entity_poly.type
_entity_poly.pdbx_seq_one_letter_code
_entity_poly.pdbx_strand_id
1 'polypeptide(L)'
;MSTPTRKFIVEYELPYTHVVRVGISSATPEEAIQKADSMFSDCTLWNDTPEVPLLYDDYEEDGDAGDVLEFKVVGEVGEWPDKDASVKSLENDRLAHRVCELLLAADTFGEPAARESALRTAMQLAGRVMQSHGGSGPPIQAVIGIEGGLVQWVCTSQPLDFVALDFDTETASPADLVDVQCADNGITSVYRFGSLSATVNPDWVSAIHRQADGQ
;
A
#
# COMPACT_ATOMS: atom_id res chain seq x y z
N MET A 1 40.41 28.70 -8.07
CA MET A 1 39.52 28.63 -6.89
C MET A 1 38.37 27.72 -7.28
N SER A 2 38.16 26.60 -6.57
CA SER A 2 37.04 25.70 -6.87
C SER A 2 35.75 26.32 -6.32
N THR A 3 34.73 26.42 -7.16
CA THR A 3 33.40 26.90 -6.75
C THR A 3 32.83 25.95 -5.69
N PRO A 4 32.24 26.45 -4.59
CA PRO A 4 31.63 25.58 -3.59
C PRO A 4 30.50 24.76 -4.24
N THR A 5 30.50 23.45 -3.99
CA THR A 5 29.49 22.53 -4.48
C THR A 5 28.15 22.83 -3.80
N ARG A 6 27.14 23.12 -4.60
CA ARG A 6 25.75 23.35 -4.15
C ARG A 6 24.93 22.07 -4.32
N LYS A 7 23.89 21.87 -3.51
CA LYS A 7 22.98 20.72 -3.60
C LYS A 7 21.65 21.18 -4.19
N PHE A 8 21.16 20.45 -5.18
CA PHE A 8 19.92 20.75 -5.87
C PHE A 8 18.99 19.54 -5.83
N ILE A 9 17.69 19.78 -5.68
CA ILE A 9 16.65 18.80 -5.92
C ILE A 9 16.27 18.91 -7.39
N VAL A 10 16.34 17.79 -8.10
CA VAL A 10 16.02 17.67 -9.52
C VAL A 10 14.92 16.64 -9.66
N GLU A 11 13.88 16.97 -10.40
CA GLU A 11 12.79 16.06 -10.70
C GLU A 11 12.57 15.98 -12.21
N TYR A 12 11.88 14.92 -12.61
CA TYR A 12 11.28 14.73 -13.93
C TYR A 12 9.93 14.04 -13.69
N GLU A 13 9.03 14.14 -14.66
CA GLU A 13 7.71 13.52 -14.62
C GLU A 13 7.49 12.71 -15.89
N LEU A 14 6.72 11.63 -15.78
CA LEU A 14 6.29 10.80 -16.91
C LEU A 14 4.80 10.50 -16.77
N PRO A 15 4.00 10.65 -17.84
CA PRO A 15 2.61 10.23 -17.88
C PRO A 15 2.54 8.70 -18.03
N TYR A 16 1.97 8.05 -17.04
CA TYR A 16 1.70 6.62 -17.07
C TYR A 16 0.20 6.36 -17.11
N THR A 17 -0.20 5.39 -17.93
CA THR A 17 -1.53 4.79 -17.91
C THR A 17 -1.45 3.46 -17.17
N HIS A 18 -2.25 3.29 -16.11
CA HIS A 18 -2.41 2.00 -15.44
C HIS A 18 -3.29 1.10 -16.28
N VAL A 19 -2.75 -0.03 -16.75
CA VAL A 19 -3.47 -0.99 -17.58
C VAL A 19 -3.63 -2.29 -16.81
N VAL A 20 -4.89 -2.68 -16.62
CA VAL A 20 -5.26 -3.94 -15.97
C VAL A 20 -6.06 -4.79 -16.95
N ARG A 21 -5.74 -6.08 -17.04
CA ARG A 21 -6.45 -7.06 -17.86
C ARG A 21 -6.77 -8.28 -16.99
N VAL A 22 -8.03 -8.67 -16.94
CA VAL A 22 -8.51 -9.84 -16.20
C VAL A 22 -9.19 -10.85 -17.13
N GLY A 23 -9.13 -12.13 -16.78
CA GLY A 23 -9.90 -13.17 -17.46
C GLY A 23 -11.32 -13.21 -16.95
N ILE A 24 -12.32 -13.07 -17.82
CA ILE A 24 -13.74 -13.22 -17.46
C ILE A 24 -14.41 -14.21 -18.42
N SER A 25 -15.03 -15.25 -17.84
CA SER A 25 -15.86 -16.19 -18.60
C SER A 25 -17.32 -15.71 -18.64
N SER A 26 -17.85 -15.52 -19.84
CA SER A 26 -19.23 -15.09 -20.07
C SER A 26 -19.75 -15.62 -21.41
N ALA A 27 -21.06 -15.53 -21.63
CA ALA A 27 -21.67 -15.85 -22.91
C ALA A 27 -21.51 -14.71 -23.92
N THR A 28 -21.45 -13.46 -23.46
CA THR A 28 -21.26 -12.28 -24.32
C THR A 28 -20.24 -11.28 -23.74
N PRO A 29 -19.64 -10.41 -24.59
CA PRO A 29 -18.75 -9.35 -24.13
C PRO A 29 -19.39 -8.41 -23.10
N GLU A 30 -20.66 -8.04 -23.29
CA GLU A 30 -21.38 -7.13 -22.39
C GLU A 30 -21.56 -7.75 -21.00
N GLU A 31 -21.84 -9.05 -20.94
CA GLU A 31 -21.91 -9.78 -19.67
C GLU A 31 -20.54 -9.85 -18.99
N ALA A 32 -19.45 -9.98 -19.74
CA ALA A 32 -18.10 -9.94 -19.17
C ALA A 32 -17.78 -8.57 -18.56
N ILE A 33 -18.13 -7.49 -19.25
CA ILE A 33 -17.94 -6.13 -18.75
C ILE A 33 -18.75 -5.91 -17.46
N GLN A 34 -20.01 -6.32 -17.45
CA GLN A 34 -20.86 -6.17 -16.26
C GLN A 34 -20.35 -6.99 -15.07
N LYS A 35 -19.83 -8.20 -15.32
CA LYS A 35 -19.18 -9.01 -14.26
C LYS A 35 -17.94 -8.32 -13.71
N ALA A 36 -17.07 -7.79 -14.57
CA ALA A 36 -15.88 -7.07 -14.14
C ALA A 36 -16.22 -5.81 -13.34
N ASP A 37 -17.25 -5.06 -13.75
CA ASP A 37 -17.73 -3.85 -13.06
C ASP A 37 -18.28 -4.17 -11.65
N SER A 38 -19.07 -5.24 -11.52
CA SER A 38 -19.52 -5.75 -10.22
C SER A 38 -18.33 -6.16 -9.35
N MET A 39 -17.40 -6.96 -9.89
CA MET A 39 -16.21 -7.40 -9.15
C MET A 39 -15.29 -6.25 -8.74
N PHE A 40 -15.19 -5.20 -9.56
CA PHE A 40 -14.46 -3.97 -9.21
C PHE A 40 -15.13 -3.29 -8.02
N SER A 41 -16.44 -3.10 -8.07
CA SER A 41 -17.23 -2.48 -7.01
C SER A 41 -17.16 -3.28 -5.71
N ASP A 42 -17.17 -4.60 -5.82
CA ASP A 42 -17.03 -5.54 -4.70
C ASP A 42 -15.57 -5.69 -4.22
N CYS A 43 -14.62 -5.01 -4.86
CA CYS A 43 -13.17 -5.08 -4.59
C CYS A 43 -12.57 -6.49 -4.71
N THR A 44 -13.13 -7.35 -5.56
CA THR A 44 -12.70 -8.74 -5.76
C THR A 44 -11.98 -8.98 -7.10
N LEU A 45 -12.01 -8.00 -8.01
CA LEU A 45 -11.43 -8.10 -9.35
C LEU A 45 -9.93 -8.46 -9.36
N TRP A 46 -9.21 -8.08 -8.31
CA TRP A 46 -7.75 -8.16 -8.18
C TRP A 46 -7.26 -9.44 -7.49
N ASN A 47 -8.17 -10.32 -7.06
CA ASN A 47 -7.84 -11.46 -6.19
C ASN A 47 -7.04 -12.57 -6.88
N ASP A 48 -6.80 -12.47 -8.19
CA ASP A 48 -6.09 -13.46 -9.02
C ASP A 48 -6.53 -14.90 -8.75
N THR A 49 -7.81 -15.18 -9.02
CA THR A 49 -8.38 -16.52 -8.81
C THR A 49 -8.30 -17.34 -10.10
N PRO A 50 -8.31 -18.69 -10.03
CA PRO A 50 -8.38 -19.52 -11.23
C PRO A 50 -9.57 -19.22 -12.15
N GLU A 51 -10.70 -18.79 -11.57
CA GLU A 51 -11.91 -18.42 -12.30
C GLU A 51 -11.86 -17.00 -12.90
N VAL A 52 -11.14 -16.08 -12.24
CA VAL A 52 -10.94 -14.68 -12.65
C VAL A 52 -9.45 -14.35 -12.52
N PRO A 53 -8.61 -14.84 -13.43
CA PRO A 53 -7.17 -14.65 -13.33
C PRO A 53 -6.80 -13.21 -13.66
N LEU A 54 -5.84 -12.65 -12.90
CA LEU A 54 -5.24 -11.36 -13.21
C LEU A 54 -4.17 -11.58 -14.30
N LEU A 55 -4.48 -11.15 -15.53
CA LEU A 55 -3.66 -11.46 -16.70
C LEU A 55 -2.58 -10.41 -16.96
N TYR A 56 -2.84 -9.17 -16.57
CA TYR A 56 -1.92 -8.05 -16.72
C TYR A 56 -2.26 -6.97 -15.70
N ASP A 57 -1.25 -6.42 -15.04
CA ASP A 57 -1.36 -5.30 -14.12
C ASP A 57 -0.03 -4.56 -14.15
N ASP A 58 0.03 -3.49 -14.94
CA ASP A 58 1.24 -2.69 -15.07
C ASP A 58 0.92 -1.25 -15.49
N TYR A 59 1.92 -0.39 -15.34
CA TYR A 59 1.88 0.99 -15.84
C TYR A 59 2.61 1.06 -17.18
N GLU A 60 1.89 1.49 -18.21
CA GLU A 60 2.45 1.75 -19.54
C GLU A 60 2.70 3.26 -19.67
N GLU A 61 3.92 3.67 -20.06
CA GLU A 61 4.22 5.07 -20.37
C GLU A 61 3.45 5.44 -21.63
N ASP A 62 2.51 6.38 -21.52
CA ASP A 62 1.64 6.79 -22.61
C ASP A 62 1.45 8.31 -22.56
N GLY A 63 1.50 8.95 -23.74
CA GLY A 63 1.35 10.41 -23.88
C GLY A 63 2.61 11.13 -24.37
N ASP A 64 3.81 10.70 -23.96
CA ASP A 64 5.10 11.28 -24.37
C ASP A 64 6.17 10.22 -24.73
N ALA A 65 5.74 8.96 -24.90
CA ALA A 65 6.65 7.85 -25.21
C ALA A 65 7.53 8.17 -26.44
N GLY A 66 8.84 8.31 -26.21
CA GLY A 66 9.85 8.62 -27.23
C GLY A 66 10.30 10.09 -27.26
N ASP A 67 9.70 10.96 -26.45
CA ASP A 67 10.19 12.32 -26.23
C ASP A 67 11.44 12.32 -25.31
N VAL A 68 12.17 13.42 -25.32
CA VAL A 68 13.38 13.56 -24.50
C VAL A 68 12.97 13.91 -23.07
N LEU A 69 13.43 13.10 -22.10
CA LEU A 69 13.18 13.33 -20.68
C LEU A 69 13.67 14.72 -20.23
N GLU A 70 12.74 15.53 -19.69
CA GLU A 70 13.03 16.87 -19.20
C GLU A 70 13.30 16.87 -17.69
N PHE A 71 14.47 17.37 -17.30
CA PHE A 71 14.85 17.52 -15.90
C PHE A 71 14.73 18.98 -15.46
N LYS A 72 14.05 19.21 -14.34
CA LYS A 72 13.89 20.53 -13.74
C LYS A 72 14.49 20.58 -12.34
N VAL A 73 15.24 21.65 -12.04
CA VAL A 73 15.67 21.94 -10.68
C VAL A 73 14.48 22.55 -9.94
N VAL A 74 14.06 21.90 -8.86
CA VAL A 74 12.90 22.32 -8.04
C VAL A 74 13.28 22.84 -6.66
N GLY A 75 14.56 22.74 -6.29
CA GLY A 75 15.05 23.35 -5.07
C GLY A 75 16.57 23.39 -4.99
N GLU A 76 17.10 24.34 -4.22
CA GLU A 76 18.48 24.35 -3.73
C GLU A 76 18.44 24.17 -2.22
N VAL A 77 19.28 23.29 -1.66
CA VAL A 77 19.24 22.95 -0.24
C VAL A 77 20.64 22.98 0.40
N GLY A 78 20.71 23.34 1.68
CA GLY A 78 21.95 23.23 2.46
C GLY A 78 22.24 21.77 2.87
N GLU A 79 21.19 21.05 3.25
CA GLU A 79 21.20 19.63 3.61
C GLU A 79 20.07 18.90 2.90
N TRP A 80 20.23 17.60 2.69
CA TRP A 80 19.19 16.82 2.03
C TRP A 80 17.97 16.70 2.96
N PRO A 81 16.75 16.90 2.44
CA PRO A 81 15.56 16.63 3.24
C PRO A 81 15.49 15.13 3.58
N ASP A 82 14.69 14.81 4.59
CA ASP A 82 14.34 13.42 4.85
C ASP A 82 13.71 12.80 3.61
N LYS A 83 13.99 11.51 3.40
CA LYS A 83 13.40 10.75 2.30
C LYS A 83 11.88 10.69 2.43
N ASP A 84 11.21 10.73 1.29
CA ASP A 84 9.78 10.48 1.23
C ASP A 84 9.43 9.07 1.71
N ALA A 85 8.19 8.96 2.18
CA ALA A 85 7.51 7.73 2.56
C ALA A 85 7.71 6.58 1.57
N SER A 86 7.49 6.86 0.29
CA SER A 86 7.58 5.88 -0.80
C SER A 86 8.97 5.26 -0.86
N VAL A 87 10.02 6.06 -0.71
CA VAL A 87 11.41 5.61 -0.70
C VAL A 87 11.70 4.75 0.53
N LYS A 88 11.21 5.14 1.71
CA LYS A 88 11.35 4.34 2.94
C LYS A 88 10.63 3.00 2.84
N SER A 89 9.45 2.96 2.20
CA SER A 89 8.72 1.71 1.91
C SER A 89 9.53 0.79 1.00
N LEU A 90 10.07 1.31 -0.11
CA LEU A 90 10.92 0.55 -1.03
C LEU A 90 12.18 0.00 -0.32
N GLU A 91 12.77 0.76 0.59
CA GLU A 91 13.89 0.29 1.40
C GLU A 91 13.48 -0.84 2.34
N ASN A 92 12.31 -0.74 2.98
CA ASN A 92 11.78 -1.80 3.83
C ASN A 92 11.47 -3.08 3.06
N ASP A 93 10.86 -2.99 1.88
CA ASP A 93 10.56 -4.16 1.04
C ASP A 93 11.85 -4.86 0.59
N ARG A 94 12.87 -4.08 0.18
CA ARG A 94 14.20 -4.63 -0.15
C ARG A 94 14.84 -5.33 1.04
N LEU A 95 14.71 -4.76 2.25
CA LEU A 95 15.21 -5.39 3.46
C LEU A 95 14.46 -6.68 3.79
N ALA A 96 13.13 -6.69 3.65
CA ALA A 96 12.30 -7.87 3.88
C ALA A 96 12.66 -9.01 2.89
N HIS A 97 12.77 -8.71 1.59
CA HIS A 97 13.25 -9.67 0.61
C HIS A 97 14.65 -10.19 0.95
N ARG A 98 15.56 -9.31 1.36
CA ARG A 98 16.92 -9.73 1.75
C ARG A 98 16.91 -10.63 2.99
N VAL A 99 16.00 -10.41 3.93
CA VAL A 99 15.81 -11.31 5.08
C VAL A 99 15.39 -12.70 4.60
N CYS A 100 14.38 -12.79 3.73
CA CYS A 100 13.93 -14.06 3.15
C CYS A 100 15.06 -14.79 2.42
N GLU A 101 15.83 -14.09 1.57
CA GLU A 101 17.00 -14.66 0.89
C GLU A 101 18.03 -15.23 1.88
N LEU A 102 18.33 -14.51 2.95
CA LEU A 102 19.29 -14.95 3.97
C LEU A 102 18.78 -16.16 4.77
N LEU A 103 17.47 -16.24 5.02
CA LEU A 103 16.85 -17.38 5.68
C LEU A 103 16.89 -18.64 4.80
N LEU A 104 16.58 -18.50 3.51
CA LEU A 104 16.71 -19.59 2.54
C LEU A 104 18.17 -20.02 2.38
N ALA A 105 19.10 -19.06 2.28
CA ALA A 105 20.52 -19.34 2.23
C ALA A 105 20.99 -20.10 3.48
N ALA A 106 20.55 -19.68 4.67
CA ALA A 106 20.84 -20.34 5.95
C ALA A 106 20.35 -21.80 6.00
N ASP A 107 19.22 -22.11 5.37
CA ASP A 107 18.69 -23.47 5.26
C ASP A 107 19.52 -24.32 4.28
N THR A 108 20.04 -23.69 3.21
CA THR A 108 20.85 -24.38 2.17
C THR A 108 22.33 -24.57 2.55
N PHE A 109 22.85 -23.87 3.56
CA PHE A 109 24.25 -24.00 3.98
C PHE A 109 24.50 -25.31 4.75
N GLY A 110 25.43 -26.11 4.27
CA GLY A 110 25.94 -27.29 4.98
C GLY A 110 26.95 -26.97 6.11
N GLU A 111 27.58 -25.80 6.08
CA GLU A 111 28.58 -25.39 7.06
C GLU A 111 27.97 -24.55 8.21
N PRO A 112 28.08 -24.98 9.49
CA PRO A 112 27.41 -24.33 10.62
C PRO A 112 27.75 -22.84 10.80
N ALA A 113 28.98 -22.43 10.51
CA ALA A 113 29.42 -21.05 10.70
C ALA A 113 28.78 -20.09 9.66
N ALA A 114 28.65 -20.53 8.41
CA ALA A 114 28.00 -19.75 7.35
C ALA A 114 26.50 -19.58 7.63
N ARG A 115 25.85 -20.66 8.08
CA ARG A 115 24.45 -20.65 8.54
C ARG A 115 24.22 -19.65 9.68
N GLU A 116 25.03 -19.72 10.73
CA GLU A 116 24.93 -18.82 11.88
C GLU A 116 25.14 -17.34 11.49
N SER A 117 26.09 -17.06 10.60
CA SER A 117 26.32 -15.70 10.09
C SER A 117 25.13 -15.17 9.28
N ALA A 118 24.53 -16.01 8.44
CA ALA A 118 23.36 -15.64 7.64
C ALA A 118 22.13 -15.37 8.53
N LEU A 119 21.85 -16.24 9.51
CA LEU A 119 20.75 -16.06 10.47
C LEU A 119 20.91 -14.79 11.30
N ARG A 120 22.12 -14.52 11.80
CA ARG A 120 22.40 -13.29 12.56
C ARG A 120 22.15 -12.03 11.74
N THR A 121 22.58 -12.05 10.47
CA THR A 121 22.35 -10.93 9.55
C THR A 121 20.86 -10.77 9.27
N ALA A 122 20.13 -11.86 9.02
CA ALA A 122 18.69 -11.84 8.82
C ALA A 122 17.95 -11.25 10.04
N MET A 123 18.32 -11.65 11.25
CA MET A 123 17.73 -11.12 12.49
C MET A 123 18.01 -9.62 12.68
N GLN A 124 19.22 -9.15 12.36
CA GLN A 124 19.54 -7.72 12.44
C GLN A 124 18.73 -6.89 11.44
N LEU A 125 18.59 -7.37 10.20
CA LEU A 125 17.79 -6.68 9.17
C LEU A 125 16.30 -6.71 9.51
N ALA A 126 15.77 -7.84 9.97
CA ALA A 126 14.39 -7.96 10.43
C ALA A 126 14.11 -7.01 11.61
N GLY A 127 15.03 -6.90 12.56
CA GLY A 127 14.91 -5.94 13.67
C GLY A 127 14.83 -4.49 13.21
N ARG A 128 15.57 -4.11 12.16
CA ARG A 128 15.49 -2.77 11.56
C ARG A 128 14.15 -2.53 10.87
N VAL A 129 13.65 -3.51 10.13
CA VAL A 129 12.31 -3.45 9.52
C VAL A 129 11.26 -3.27 10.62
N MET A 130 11.27 -4.09 11.68
CA MET A 130 10.29 -3.99 12.77
C MET A 130 10.38 -2.67 13.56
N GLN A 131 11.58 -2.13 13.77
CA GLN A 131 11.76 -0.83 14.43
C GLN A 131 11.24 0.32 13.57
N SER A 132 11.41 0.22 12.24
CA SER A 132 10.81 1.16 11.29
C SER A 132 9.30 1.03 11.16
N HIS A 133 8.63 0.08 11.83
CA HIS A 133 7.17 -0.12 11.83
C HIS A 133 6.54 0.15 13.21
N GLY A 134 7.21 0.90 14.08
CA GLY A 134 6.60 1.44 15.31
C GLY A 134 6.05 0.40 16.30
N GLY A 135 6.91 -0.48 16.80
CA GLY A 135 6.77 -1.03 18.17
C GLY A 135 5.80 -2.20 18.40
N SER A 136 6.17 -3.03 19.38
CA SER A 136 5.49 -4.22 19.90
C SER A 136 4.26 -3.88 20.78
N GLY A 137 3.37 -3.01 20.31
CA GLY A 137 2.11 -2.68 20.99
C GLY A 137 0.96 -3.63 20.60
N PRO A 138 -0.10 -3.76 21.43
CA PRO A 138 -1.35 -4.34 20.95
C PRO A 138 -1.89 -3.52 19.77
N PRO A 139 -2.59 -4.15 18.80
CA PRO A 139 -3.09 -3.43 17.65
C PRO A 139 -4.02 -2.28 18.06
N ILE A 140 -3.88 -1.14 17.41
CA ILE A 140 -4.85 -0.06 17.47
C ILE A 140 -6.18 -0.63 16.93
N GLN A 141 -7.28 -0.41 17.64
CA GLN A 141 -8.61 -0.74 17.14
C GLN A 141 -9.26 0.53 16.58
N ALA A 142 -9.62 0.52 15.30
CA ALA A 142 -10.25 1.67 14.65
C ALA A 142 -11.54 1.29 13.93
N VAL A 143 -12.51 2.21 13.93
CA VAL A 143 -13.69 2.13 13.06
C VAL A 143 -13.65 3.34 12.13
N ILE A 144 -13.68 3.09 10.83
CA ILE A 144 -13.65 4.13 9.79
C ILE A 144 -15.06 4.21 9.20
N GLY A 145 -15.71 5.36 9.35
CA GLY A 145 -17.00 5.64 8.70
C GLY A 145 -16.79 6.31 7.35
N ILE A 146 -17.49 5.84 6.32
CA ILE A 146 -17.44 6.39 4.96
C ILE A 146 -18.86 6.81 4.57
N GLU A 147 -19.04 8.07 4.19
CA GLU A 147 -20.25 8.56 3.52
C GLU A 147 -19.88 8.84 2.06
N GLY A 148 -20.08 7.85 1.19
CA GLY A 148 -19.71 7.88 -0.22
C GLY A 148 -18.23 7.63 -0.53
N GLY A 149 -17.97 6.79 -1.53
CA GLY A 149 -16.62 6.43 -2.01
C GLY A 149 -16.09 5.12 -1.42
N LEU A 150 -14.88 4.73 -1.83
CA LEU A 150 -14.23 3.48 -1.40
C LEU A 150 -12.99 3.77 -0.54
N VAL A 151 -12.80 3.03 0.55
CA VAL A 151 -11.49 2.96 1.21
C VAL A 151 -10.55 2.16 0.33
N GLN A 152 -9.76 2.87 -0.45
CA GLN A 152 -8.78 2.27 -1.36
C GLN A 152 -7.53 1.76 -0.62
N TRP A 153 -7.18 2.38 0.52
CA TRP A 153 -6.06 1.95 1.34
C TRP A 153 -6.21 2.42 2.80
N VAL A 154 -5.66 1.63 3.73
CA VAL A 154 -5.53 1.99 5.16
C VAL A 154 -4.10 1.73 5.59
N CYS A 155 -3.56 2.64 6.39
CA CYS A 155 -2.17 2.62 6.77
C CYS A 155 -1.97 3.13 8.20
N THR A 156 -0.94 2.64 8.89
CA THR A 156 -0.71 2.90 10.31
C THR A 156 0.76 2.68 10.68
N SER A 157 1.25 3.41 11.66
CA SER A 157 2.58 3.22 12.27
C SER A 157 2.67 2.06 13.26
N GLN A 158 1.55 1.41 13.57
CA GLN A 158 1.40 0.37 14.59
C GLN A 158 0.50 -0.73 14.04
N PRO A 159 0.54 -1.98 14.53
CA PRO A 159 -0.47 -2.98 14.17
C PRO A 159 -1.88 -2.39 14.31
N LEU A 160 -2.76 -2.61 13.34
CA LEU A 160 -4.11 -2.03 13.31
C LEU A 160 -5.12 -3.12 12.99
N ASP A 161 -6.11 -3.25 13.86
CA ASP A 161 -7.34 -3.95 13.59
C ASP A 161 -8.39 -2.87 13.28
N PHE A 162 -8.86 -2.80 12.05
CA PHE A 162 -9.88 -1.82 11.67
C PHE A 162 -11.11 -2.46 11.06
N VAL A 163 -12.23 -1.75 11.18
CA VAL A 163 -13.49 -2.02 10.49
C VAL A 163 -13.88 -0.78 9.70
N ALA A 164 -14.08 -0.92 8.40
CA ALA A 164 -14.69 0.13 7.58
C ALA A 164 -16.21 -0.09 7.50
N LEU A 165 -16.97 0.96 7.79
CA LEU A 165 -18.43 1.00 7.70
C LEU A 165 -18.80 2.00 6.60
N ASP A 166 -19.46 1.51 5.57
CA ASP A 166 -20.03 2.35 4.51
C ASP A 166 -21.51 2.60 4.79
N PHE A 167 -21.86 3.88 4.87
CA PHE A 167 -23.21 4.35 5.17
C PHE A 167 -24.09 4.46 3.91
N ASP A 168 -23.51 4.35 2.72
CA ASP A 168 -24.25 4.34 1.46
C ASP A 168 -24.86 2.96 1.21
N THR A 169 -26.07 2.77 1.75
CA THR A 169 -26.79 1.48 1.70
C THR A 169 -27.80 1.38 0.56
N GLU A 170 -27.89 2.40 -0.31
CA GLU A 170 -28.96 2.53 -1.32
C GLU A 170 -29.02 1.36 -2.31
N THR A 171 -27.89 0.68 -2.55
CA THR A 171 -27.78 -0.48 -3.44
C THR A 171 -27.64 -1.83 -2.70
N ALA A 172 -27.73 -1.82 -1.37
CA ALA A 172 -27.43 -2.99 -0.54
C ALA A 172 -28.55 -4.01 -0.45
N SER A 173 -28.17 -5.28 -0.57
CA SER A 173 -29.03 -6.38 -0.13
C SER A 173 -29.09 -6.38 1.40
N PRO A 174 -30.26 -6.66 2.02
CA PRO A 174 -30.40 -6.77 3.47
C PRO A 174 -29.47 -7.80 4.13
N ALA A 175 -28.94 -8.75 3.36
CA ALA A 175 -27.99 -9.76 3.87
C ALA A 175 -26.56 -9.21 4.06
N ASP A 176 -26.22 -8.11 3.38
CA ASP A 176 -24.88 -7.51 3.38
C ASP A 176 -24.78 -6.33 4.37
N LEU A 177 -25.91 -5.99 5.00
CA LEU A 177 -26.05 -4.93 5.98
C LEU A 177 -25.84 -5.44 7.41
N VAL A 178 -25.14 -4.64 8.20
CA VAL A 178 -25.00 -4.82 9.65
C VAL A 178 -25.62 -3.62 10.35
N ASP A 179 -26.49 -3.89 11.31
CA ASP A 179 -27.05 -2.86 12.17
C ASP A 179 -26.03 -2.47 13.24
N VAL A 180 -25.66 -1.19 13.25
CA VAL A 180 -24.71 -0.63 14.21
C VAL A 180 -25.46 0.33 15.14
N GLN A 181 -25.23 0.14 16.45
CA GLN A 181 -25.77 1.01 17.48
C GLN A 181 -24.94 2.31 17.54
N CYS A 182 -25.56 3.43 17.20
CA CYS A 182 -24.96 4.75 17.27
C CYS A 182 -24.98 5.30 18.71
N ALA A 183 -24.06 6.24 18.99
CA ALA A 183 -23.85 6.82 20.32
C ALA A 183 -25.05 7.63 20.86
N ASP A 184 -25.97 8.01 19.97
CA ASP A 184 -27.22 8.72 20.26
C ASP A 184 -28.43 7.79 20.46
N ASN A 185 -28.18 6.49 20.64
CA ASN A 185 -29.18 5.41 20.68
C ASN A 185 -29.93 5.14 19.37
N GLY A 186 -29.51 5.73 18.23
CA GLY A 186 -29.99 5.35 16.91
C GLY A 186 -29.43 4.00 16.45
N ILE A 187 -30.15 3.29 15.58
CA ILE A 187 -29.63 2.15 14.83
C ILE A 187 -29.50 2.57 13.37
N THR A 188 -28.31 2.40 12.80
CA THR A 188 -28.06 2.62 11.38
C THR A 188 -27.51 1.34 10.76
N SER A 189 -28.06 0.96 9.61
CA SER A 189 -27.56 -0.15 8.80
C SER A 189 -26.39 0.34 7.95
N VAL A 190 -25.32 -0.46 7.86
CA VAL A 190 -24.10 -0.16 7.09
C VAL A 190 -23.57 -1.42 6.40
N TYR A 191 -22.83 -1.27 5.31
CA TYR A 191 -22.05 -2.39 4.76
C TYR A 191 -20.85 -2.69 5.65
N ARG A 192 -20.54 -3.97 5.88
CA ARG A 192 -19.30 -4.39 6.54
C ARG A 192 -18.23 -4.72 5.51
N PHE A 193 -17.27 -3.82 5.32
CA PHE A 193 -16.14 -4.06 4.43
C PHE A 193 -14.88 -4.47 5.22
N GLY A 194 -14.53 -5.76 5.13
CA GLY A 194 -13.19 -6.30 5.41
C GLY A 194 -12.63 -6.19 6.84
N SER A 195 -11.68 -7.06 7.14
CA SER A 195 -10.72 -6.92 8.24
C SER A 195 -9.36 -7.22 7.62
N LEU A 196 -8.43 -6.27 7.65
CA LEU A 196 -7.09 -6.45 7.09
C LEU A 196 -6.04 -6.04 8.13
N SER A 197 -5.05 -6.90 8.34
CA SER A 197 -3.82 -6.52 9.03
C SER A 197 -2.92 -5.80 8.03
N ALA A 198 -2.79 -4.49 8.17
CA ALA A 198 -1.96 -3.67 7.28
C ALA A 198 -0.56 -3.48 7.89
N THR A 199 0.49 -3.84 7.16
CA THR A 199 1.88 -3.55 7.53
C THR A 199 2.24 -2.17 7.01
N VAL A 200 2.45 -1.17 7.87
CA VAL A 200 2.75 0.19 7.39
C VAL A 200 3.81 0.94 8.23
N ASN A 201 4.55 1.76 7.49
CA ASN A 201 5.62 2.67 7.90
C ASN A 201 5.09 3.89 8.70
N PRO A 202 5.64 4.27 9.86
CA PRO A 202 5.18 5.38 10.71
C PRO A 202 5.42 6.80 10.21
N ASP A 203 6.44 6.97 9.38
CA ASP A 203 6.99 8.31 9.14
C ASP A 203 6.10 9.16 8.23
N TRP A 204 5.34 8.53 7.34
CA TRP A 204 4.46 9.21 6.39
C TRP A 204 3.10 9.56 6.98
N VAL A 205 2.55 8.69 7.82
CA VAL A 205 1.35 8.97 8.62
C VAL A 205 1.57 10.22 9.47
N SER A 206 2.76 10.30 10.10
CA SER A 206 3.17 11.45 10.88
C SER A 206 3.35 12.73 10.02
N ALA A 207 3.74 12.60 8.76
CA ALA A 207 3.89 13.73 7.84
C ALA A 207 2.51 14.26 7.37
N ILE A 208 1.57 13.38 7.04
CA ILE A 208 0.20 13.74 6.67
C ILE A 208 -0.52 14.45 7.82
N HIS A 209 -0.37 13.95 9.05
CA HIS A 209 -0.95 14.61 10.23
C HIS A 209 -0.41 16.04 10.44
N ARG A 210 0.90 16.25 10.30
CA ARG A 210 1.50 17.59 10.42
C ARG A 210 0.96 18.56 9.36
N GLN A 211 0.82 18.06 8.13
CA GLN A 211 0.33 18.86 7.01
C GLN A 211 -1.18 19.17 7.12
N ALA A 212 -1.98 18.25 7.66
CA ALA A 212 -3.41 18.44 7.92
C ALA A 212 -3.69 19.37 9.13
N ASP A 213 -2.82 19.35 10.15
CA ASP A 213 -2.90 20.22 11.33
C ASP A 213 -2.33 21.64 11.07
N GLY A 214 -1.86 21.92 9.85
CA GLY A 214 -1.33 23.22 9.44
C GLY A 214 -0.01 23.61 10.11
N GLN A 215 0.84 22.63 10.43
CA GLN A 215 2.22 22.84 10.91
C GLN A 215 3.26 22.67 9.80
#